data_AF-A5WDD1-F1
#
_entry.id   AF-A5WDD1-F1
#
_cell.length_a   1.000
_cell.length_b   1.000
_cell.length_c   1.000
_cell.angle_alpha   90.00
_cell.angle_beta   90.00
_cell.angle_gamma   90.00
#
_symmetry.space_group_name_H-M   'P 1'
#
loop_
_entity.id
_entity.type
_entity.pdbx_description
1 polymer ?
#
loop_
_entity_poly.entity_id
_entity_poly.type
_entity_poly.pdbx_seq_one_letter_code
_entity_poly.pdbx_strand_id
1 'polypeptide(L)' 'MLITELGYFALLAALILAILQVVLPTIGVMRDHVAWQRLAPSLAWAQFAAKRLPISNPSSG' A
#
# COMPACT_ATOMS: atom_id res chain seq x y z
N MET A 1 -8.16 -26.23 -11.17
CA MET A 1 -8.67 -24.84 -11.11
C MET A 1 -8.41 -24.24 -9.74
N LEU A 2 -7.15 -24.17 -9.29
CA LEU A 2 -6.82 -23.57 -7.98
C LEU A 2 -6.35 -22.13 -8.14
N ILE A 3 -5.64 -21.84 -9.25
CA ILE A 3 -5.13 -20.50 -9.56
C ILE A 3 -6.25 -19.49 -9.85
N THR A 4 -7.34 -19.95 -10.46
CA THR A 4 -8.50 -19.10 -10.79
C THR A 4 -9.29 -18.71 -9.54
N GLU A 5 -9.48 -19.66 -8.63
CA GLU A 5 -10.16 -19.44 -7.33
C GLU A 5 -9.34 -18.50 -6.44
N LEU A 6 -8.01 -18.71 -6.38
CA LEU A 6 -7.10 -17.85 -5.63
C LEU A 6 -6.99 -16.46 -6.26
N GLY A 7 -7.03 -16.37 -7.60
CA GLY A 7 -7.04 -15.11 -8.34
C GLY A 7 -8.30 -14.30 -8.05
N TYR A 8 -9.46 -14.94 -8.04
CA TYR A 8 -10.71 -14.27 -7.68
C TYR A 8 -10.69 -13.77 -6.23
N PHE A 9 -10.24 -14.60 -5.29
CA PHE A 9 -10.08 -14.21 -3.89
C PHE A 9 -9.10 -13.04 -3.71
N ALA A 10 -7.98 -13.06 -4.43
CA ALA A 10 -6.98 -11.99 -4.40
C ALA A 10 -7.53 -10.66 -4.94
N LEU A 11 -8.32 -10.70 -6.03
CA LEU A 11 -8.97 -9.51 -6.58
C LEU A 11 -10.01 -8.93 -5.60
N LEU A 12 -10.79 -9.81 -4.96
CA LEU A 12 -11.79 -9.39 -3.96
C LEU A 12 -11.10 -8.79 -2.72
N ALA A 13 -10.04 -9.43 -2.23
CA ALA A 13 -9.23 -8.93 -1.11
C ALA A 13 -8.54 -7.60 -1.44
N ALA A 14 -7.97 -7.47 -2.64
CA ALA A 14 -7.36 -6.23 -3.11
C ALA A 14 -8.39 -5.10 -3.22
N LEU A 15 -9.60 -5.40 -3.69
CA LEU A 15 -10.71 -4.43 -3.75
C LEU A 15 -11.11 -3.96 -2.35
N ILE A 16 -11.28 -4.90 -1.40
CA ILE A 16 -11.58 -4.57 -0.01
C ILE A 16 -10.48 -3.70 0.59
N LEU A 17 -9.20 -4.08 0.42
CA LEU A 17 -8.07 -3.31 0.91
C LEU A 17 -7.97 -1.94 0.24
N ALA A 18 -8.27 -1.80 -1.05
CA ALA A 18 -8.28 -0.51 -1.74
C ALA A 18 -9.36 0.42 -1.19
N ILE A 19 -10.58 -0.10 -0.96
CA ILE A 19 -11.67 0.68 -0.34
C ILE A 19 -11.27 1.09 1.08
N LEU A 20 -10.73 0.14 1.86
CA LEU A 20 -10.28 0.38 3.23
C LEU A 20 -9.17 1.45 3.27
N GLN A 21 -8.22 1.38 2.34
CA GLN A 21 -7.13 2.35 2.16
C GLN A 21 -7.60 3.72 1.70
N VAL A 22 -8.79 3.86 1.11
CA VAL A 22 -9.36 5.18 0.75
C VAL A 22 -10.22 5.72 1.89
N VAL A 23 -11.10 4.89 2.46
CA VAL A 23 -12.08 5.32 3.45
C VAL A 23 -11.43 5.64 4.80
N LEU A 24 -10.47 4.83 5.29
CA LEU A 24 -9.79 5.13 6.55
C LEU A 24 -9.08 6.48 6.57
N PRO A 25 -8.23 6.84 5.59
CA PRO A 25 -7.57 8.14 5.61
C PRO A 25 -8.54 9.28 5.33
N THR A 26 -9.58 9.12 4.51
CA THR A 26 -10.60 10.17 4.33
C THR A 26 -11.31 10.48 5.65
N ILE A 27 -11.72 9.45 6.40
CA ILE A 27 -12.31 9.63 7.74
C ILE A 27 -11.26 10.16 8.74
N GLY A 28 -10.01 9.70 8.65
CA GLY A 28 -8.89 10.17 9.47
C GLY A 28 -8.55 11.65 9.26
N VAL A 29 -8.73 12.17 8.04
CA VAL A 29 -8.64 13.60 7.72
C VAL A 29 -9.77 14.37 8.38
N MET A 30 -11.01 13.91 8.28
CA MET A 30 -12.17 14.59 8.88
C MET A 30 -12.14 14.62 10.41
N ARG A 31 -11.42 13.69 11.07
CA ARG A 31 -11.33 13.59 12.54
C ARG A 31 -10.00 14.12 13.11
N ASP A 32 -9.15 14.75 12.30
CA ASP A 32 -7.80 15.24 12.70
C ASP A 32 -6.88 14.17 13.31
N HIS A 33 -7.18 12.89 13.04
CA HIS A 33 -6.42 11.76 13.59
C HIS A 33 -5.29 11.37 12.66
N VAL A 34 -4.15 12.04 12.83
CA VAL A 34 -2.90 11.85 12.06
C VAL A 34 -2.47 10.38 11.99
N ALA A 35 -2.71 9.58 13.03
CA ALA A 35 -2.40 8.14 13.03
C ALA A 35 -3.21 7.35 11.99
N TRP A 36 -4.48 7.71 11.78
CA TRP A 36 -5.35 7.08 10.77
C TRP A 36 -5.09 7.63 9.37
N GLN A 37 -4.66 8.90 9.27
CA GLN A 37 -4.21 9.49 8.03
C GLN A 37 -2.94 8.81 7.51
N ARG A 38 -2.00 8.44 8.39
CA ARG A 38 -0.69 7.85 8.00
C ARG A 38 -0.78 6.45 7.41
N LEU A 39 -1.89 5.74 7.50
CA LEU A 39 -2.04 4.41 6.89
C LEU A 39 -1.99 4.46 5.35
N ALA A 40 -2.56 5.47 4.70
CA ALA A 40 -2.44 5.63 3.23
C ALA A 40 -1.07 6.17 2.76
N PRO A 41 -0.52 7.25 3.35
CA PRO A 41 0.85 7.66 3.12
C PRO A 41 1.85 6.61 3.53
N SER A 42 1.59 5.67 4.46
CA SER A 42 2.59 4.66 4.84
C SER A 42 2.88 3.66 3.72
N LEU A 43 1.88 3.30 2.92
CA LEU A 43 2.06 2.53 1.69
C LEU A 43 2.77 3.37 0.61
N ALA A 44 2.42 4.66 0.47
CA ALA A 44 3.13 5.56 -0.42
C ALA A 44 4.57 5.85 0.05
N TRP A 45 4.84 5.88 1.36
CA TRP A 45 6.16 6.05 1.97
C TRP A 45 6.95 4.75 1.83
N ALA A 46 6.31 3.59 1.88
CA ALA A 46 6.93 2.31 1.54
C ALA A 46 7.29 2.27 0.05
N GLN A 47 6.44 2.78 -0.85
CA GLN A 47 6.77 2.94 -2.27
C GLN A 47 7.87 3.99 -2.51
N PHE A 48 7.90 5.09 -1.74
CA PHE A 48 8.99 6.08 -1.80
C PHE A 48 10.29 5.56 -1.18
N ALA A 49 10.23 4.77 -0.10
CA ALA A 49 11.39 4.13 0.52
C ALA A 49 11.96 3.03 -0.36
N ALA A 50 11.10 2.24 -1.02
CA ALA A 50 11.50 1.29 -2.05
C ALA A 50 12.09 2.01 -3.28
N LYS A 51 11.52 3.14 -3.70
CA LYS A 51 12.10 3.97 -4.77
C LYS A 51 13.43 4.62 -4.38
N ARG A 52 13.62 4.88 -3.08
CA ARG A 52 14.87 5.41 -2.52
C ARG A 52 15.83 4.31 -2.08
N LEU A 53 15.50 3.03 -2.24
CA LEU A 53 16.45 1.95 -1.99
C LEU A 53 17.31 1.82 -3.25
N PRO A 54 18.57 2.27 -3.24
CA PRO A 54 19.47 1.96 -4.34
C PRO A 54 19.66 0.44 -4.35
N ILE A 55 19.17 -0.22 -5.40
CA ILE A 55 19.72 -1.52 -5.78
C ILE A 55 21.21 -1.26 -6.02
N SER A 56 22.02 -1.98 -5.26
CA SER A 56 23.48 -1.88 -5.16
C SER A 56 24.18 -1.55 -6.48
N ASN A 57 25.05 -0.53 -6.42
CA ASN A 57 26.14 -0.27 -7.34
C ASN A 57 26.99 -1.54 -7.56
N PRO A 58 27.10 -2.09 -8.79
CA PRO A 58 28.16 -3.03 -9.09
C PRO A 58 29.40 -2.24 -9.53
N SER A 59 30.38 -2.24 -8.63
CA SER A 59 31.83 -2.10 -8.85
C SER A 59 32.36 -0.85 -9.56
N SER A 60 33.14 -0.09 -8.80
CA SER A 60 34.39 0.50 -9.28
C SER A 60 35.18 -0.50 -10.12
N GLY A 61 35.40 -0.17 -11.40
CA GLY A 61 36.28 -0.86 -12.34
C GLY A 61 36.54 0.04 -13.54
#